data_AF-A0AAW4KLV0-F1
#
_entry.id   AF-A0AAW4KLV0-F1
#
_cell.length_a   1.000
_cell.length_b   1.000
_cell.length_c   1.000
_cell.angle_alpha   90.00
_cell.angle_beta   90.00
_cell.angle_gamma   90.00
#
_symmetry.space_group_name_H-M   'P 1'
#
loop_
_entity.id
_entity.type
_entity.pdbx_description
1 polymer ?
#
loop_
_entity_poly.entity_id
_entity_poly.type
_entity_poly.pdbx_seq_one_letter_code
_entity_poly.pdbx_strand_id
1 'polypeptide(L)'
;NDAQRNQAALRDRLATADVRLSVLLDSAASGCTVPAASTPGGVVHAAPRARLDPAHAQRIIRITDDGDNALIALRACQAYVQAVAH
;
A
#
# COMPACT_ATOMS: atom_id res chain seq x y z
N ASN A 1 7.75 -17.25 1.46
CA ASN A 1 6.82 -17.87 0.49
C ASN A 1 5.35 -17.56 0.78
N ASP A 2 4.96 -17.25 2.03
CA ASP A 2 3.56 -16.87 2.31
C ASP A 2 3.27 -15.39 2.09
N ALA A 3 4.25 -14.50 2.34
CA ALA A 3 4.12 -13.07 2.10
C ALA A 3 3.82 -12.74 0.63
N GLN A 4 4.53 -13.37 -0.32
CA GLN A 4 4.34 -13.18 -1.75
C GLN A 4 2.96 -13.67 -2.23
N ARG A 5 2.49 -14.82 -1.72
CA ARG A 5 1.14 -15.32 -2.03
C ARG A 5 0.06 -14.40 -1.47
N ASN A 6 0.24 -13.92 -0.24
CA ASN A 6 -0.73 -13.01 0.38
C ASN A 6 -0.78 -11.66 -0.37
N GLN A 7 0.37 -11.13 -0.79
CA GLN A 7 0.46 -9.94 -1.63
C GLN A 7 -0.24 -10.13 -2.97
N ALA A 8 -0.03 -11.27 -3.65
CA ALA A 8 -0.73 -11.58 -4.89
C ALA A 8 -2.26 -11.64 -4.69
N ALA A 9 -2.72 -12.28 -3.61
CA ALA A 9 -4.14 -12.35 -3.28
C ALA A 9 -4.74 -10.97 -2.96
N LEU A 10 -4.03 -10.11 -2.23
CA LEU A 10 -4.49 -8.75 -1.93
C LEU A 10 -4.56 -7.88 -3.19
N ARG A 11 -3.59 -8.02 -4.10
CA ARG A 11 -3.59 -7.31 -5.38
C ARG A 11 -4.77 -7.71 -6.25
N ASP A 12 -5.08 -9.00 -6.31
CA ASP A 12 -6.22 -9.52 -7.05
C ASP A 12 -7.55 -8.98 -6.50
N ARG A 13 -7.70 -8.99 -5.18
CA ARG A 13 -8.87 -8.39 -4.50
C ARG A 13 -8.99 -6.88 -4.71
N LEU A 14 -7.86 -6.17 -4.85
CA LEU A 14 -7.88 -4.75 -5.20
C LEU A 14 -8.31 -4.55 -6.67
N ALA A 15 -7.88 -5.42 -7.58
CA ALA A 15 -8.25 -5.37 -9.00
C ALA A 15 -9.74 -5.64 -9.21
N THR A 16 -10.33 -6.55 -8.43
CA THR A 16 -11.77 -6.85 -8.43
C THR A 16 -12.60 -5.84 -7.62
N ALA A 17 -11.96 -4.81 -7.07
CA ALA A 17 -12.56 -3.78 -6.22
C ALA A 17 -13.21 -4.29 -4.91
N ASP A 18 -12.91 -5.54 -4.52
CA ASP A 18 -13.29 -6.13 -3.22
C ASP A 18 -12.65 -5.35 -2.05
N VAL A 19 -11.41 -4.89 -2.23
CA VAL A 19 -10.73 -3.98 -1.30
C VAL A 19 -10.35 -2.66 -1.98
N ARG A 20 -10.05 -1.63 -1.17
CA ARG A 20 -9.72 -0.27 -1.64
C ARG A 20 -8.55 0.29 -0.84
N LEU A 21 -7.63 0.96 -1.52
CA LEU A 21 -6.50 1.62 -0.87
C LEU A 21 -6.93 3.00 -0.34
N SER A 22 -6.59 3.29 0.92
CA SER A 22 -6.86 4.57 1.57
C SER A 22 -5.62 5.08 2.29
N VAL A 23 -5.39 6.39 2.23
CA VAL A 23 -4.33 7.09 2.97
C VAL A 23 -4.94 7.93 4.08
N LEU A 24 -4.26 7.99 5.22
CA LEU A 24 -4.63 8.88 6.32
C LEU A 24 -4.27 10.32 5.92
N LEU A 25 -5.19 11.27 6.06
CA LEU A 25 -4.88 12.69 5.95
C LEU A 25 -4.56 13.23 7.34
N ASP A 26 -3.54 14.07 7.38
CA ASP A 26 -3.32 14.95 8.52
C ASP A 26 -4.39 16.06 8.49
N SER A 27 -5.14 16.16 9.59
CA SER A 27 -6.23 17.13 9.73
C SER A 27 -5.72 18.57 9.85
N ALA A 28 -4.42 18.78 10.13
CA ALA A 28 -3.81 20.11 10.17
C ALA A 28 -3.63 20.75 8.78
N ALA A 29 -3.61 19.96 7.70
CA ALA A 29 -3.33 20.44 6.34
C ALA A 29 -4.59 20.76 5.51
N SER A 30 -5.78 20.34 5.95
CA SER A 30 -7.05 20.57 5.24
C SER A 30 -7.75 21.80 5.82
N GLY A 31 -7.53 22.97 5.20
CA GLY A 31 -7.99 24.29 5.66
C GLY A 31 -9.51 24.55 5.75
N CYS A 32 -10.34 23.53 5.96
CA CYS A 32 -11.77 23.63 6.27
C CYS A 32 -12.18 22.46 7.17
N THR A 33 -11.68 22.44 8.41
CA THR A 33 -12.17 21.55 9.45
C THR A 33 -13.37 22.21 10.12
N VAL A 34 -14.58 21.81 9.74
CA VAL A 34 -15.78 22.14 10.52
C VAL A 34 -15.74 21.28 11.79
N PRO A 35 -15.70 21.86 13.01
CA PRO A 35 -15.78 21.08 14.23
C PRO A 35 -17.17 20.45 14.32
N ALA A 36 -17.25 19.12 14.31
CA ALA A 36 -18.50 18.42 14.60
C ALA A 36 -18.81 18.56 16.10
N ALA A 37 -20.00 19.07 16.42
CA ALA A 37 -20.47 19.16 17.81
C ALA A 37 -20.51 17.75 18.42
N SER A 38 -19.74 17.55 19.49
CA SER A 38 -19.68 16.28 20.22
C SER A 38 -20.96 16.10 21.04
N THR A 39 -21.82 15.15 20.64
CA THR A 39 -22.92 14.66 21.48
C THR A 39 -22.43 13.60 22.47
N PRO A 40 -23.01 13.52 23.69
CA PRO A 40 -22.52 12.64 24.73
C PRO A 40 -22.79 11.16 24.37
N GLY A 41 -21.73 10.48 23.97
CA GLY A 41 -21.71 9.05 23.66
C GLY A 41 -21.76 8.75 22.16
N GLY A 42 -20.60 8.64 21.50
CA GLY A 42 -20.59 8.12 20.13
C GLY A 42 -19.31 8.42 19.36
N VAL A 43 -18.48 7.37 19.21
CA VAL A 43 -17.40 7.15 18.25
C VAL A 43 -16.39 8.29 18.04
N VAL A 44 -15.14 8.06 18.46
CA VAL A 44 -13.99 8.85 18.02
C VAL A 44 -14.06 8.95 16.49
N HIS A 45 -14.09 10.18 15.96
CA HIS A 45 -14.00 10.38 14.52
C HIS A 45 -12.65 9.81 14.07
N ALA A 46 -12.68 8.65 13.39
CA ALA A 46 -11.48 8.06 12.84
C ALA A 46 -10.77 9.11 11.99
N ALA A 47 -9.44 9.17 12.08
CA ALA A 47 -8.63 10.12 11.34
C ALA A 47 -9.06 10.15 9.86
N PRO A 48 -9.24 11.33 9.24
CA PRO A 48 -9.75 11.43 7.89
C PRO A 48 -8.94 10.54 6.93
N ARG A 49 -9.61 9.80 6.06
CA ARG A 49 -8.96 8.94 5.05
C ARG A 49 -9.39 9.33 3.65
N ALA A 50 -8.42 9.55 2.77
CA ALA A 50 -8.65 9.79 1.35
C ALA A 50 -8.51 8.45 0.64
N ARG A 51 -9.50 8.15 -0.19
CA ARG A 51 -9.45 6.98 -1.04
C ARG A 51 -8.58 7.30 -2.27
N LEU A 52 -7.66 6.42 -2.61
CA LEU A 52 -6.92 6.54 -3.86
C LEU A 52 -7.80 6.13 -5.04
N ASP A 53 -7.58 6.79 -6.17
CA ASP A 53 -8.10 6.35 -7.46
C ASP A 53 -7.58 4.92 -7.76
N PRO A 54 -8.44 3.99 -8.22
CA PRO A 54 -8.03 2.61 -8.49
C PRO A 54 -6.84 2.49 -9.45
N ALA A 55 -6.76 3.31 -10.50
CA ALA A 55 -5.65 3.25 -11.45
C ALA A 55 -4.33 3.71 -10.81
N HIS A 56 -4.39 4.74 -9.96
CA HIS A 56 -3.24 5.17 -9.16
C HIS A 56 -2.79 4.10 -8.16
N ALA A 57 -3.73 3.47 -7.46
CA ALA A 57 -3.43 2.39 -6.52
C ALA A 57 -2.76 1.19 -7.24
N GLN A 58 -3.28 0.79 -8.39
CA GLN A 58 -2.71 -0.28 -9.21
C GLN A 58 -1.30 0.05 -9.70
N ARG A 59 -1.05 1.30 -10.11
CA ARG A 59 0.29 1.74 -10.53
C ARG A 59 1.31 1.66 -9.41
N ILE A 60 0.95 2.05 -8.18
CA ILE A 60 1.84 1.95 -7.00
C ILE A 60 2.22 0.49 -6.76
N ILE A 61 1.23 -0.41 -6.75
CA ILE A 61 1.48 -1.84 -6.49
C ILE A 61 2.37 -2.46 -7.56
N ARG A 62 2.14 -2.14 -8.84
CA ARG A 62 3.00 -2.63 -9.92
C ARG A 62 4.45 -2.17 -9.73
N ILE A 63 4.68 -0.91 -9.35
CA ILE A 63 6.04 -0.41 -9.09
C ILE A 63 6.70 -1.18 -7.95
N THR A 64 5.98 -1.46 -6.86
CA THR A 64 6.52 -2.23 -5.74
C THR A 64 6.77 -3.69 -6.10
N ASP A 65 5.89 -4.30 -6.89
CA ASP A 65 6.05 -5.67 -7.40
C ASP A 65 7.28 -5.78 -8.31
N ASP A 66 7.44 -4.85 -9.26
CA ASP A 66 8.58 -4.80 -10.18
C ASP A 66 9.90 -4.61 -9.41
N GLY A 67 9.89 -3.79 -8.37
CA GLY A 67 11.03 -3.56 -7.48
C GLY A 67 11.46 -4.80 -6.70
N ASP A 68 10.51 -5.52 -6.10
CA ASP A 68 10.81 -6.77 -5.37
C ASP A 68 11.41 -7.83 -6.30
N ASN A 69 10.82 -8.00 -7.50
CA ASN A 69 11.35 -8.91 -8.51
C ASN A 69 12.78 -8.53 -8.94
N ALA A 70 13.05 -7.24 -9.14
CA ALA A 70 14.39 -6.75 -9.49
C ALA A 70 15.42 -7.03 -8.38
N LEU A 71 15.05 -6.87 -7.10
CA LEU A 71 15.93 -7.17 -5.97
C LEU A 71 16.20 -8.67 -5.82
N ILE A 72 15.21 -9.52 -6.09
CA ILE A 72 15.39 -10.99 -6.15
C ILE A 72 16.38 -11.35 -7.26
N ALA A 73 16.19 -10.78 -8.46
CA ALA A 73 17.10 -11.02 -9.58
C ALA A 73 18.52 -10.54 -9.29
N LEU A 74 18.67 -9.36 -8.68
CA LEU A 74 19.98 -8.83 -8.27
C LEU A 74 20.67 -9.74 -7.25
N ARG A 75 19.93 -10.25 -6.26
CA ARG A 75 20.46 -11.20 -5.28
C ARG A 75 20.94 -12.49 -5.95
N ALA A 76 20.21 -12.99 -6.94
CA ALA A 76 20.63 -14.14 -7.73
C ALA A 76 21.93 -13.86 -8.51
N CYS A 77 22.04 -12.68 -9.13
CA CYS A 77 23.27 -12.26 -9.81
C CYS A 77 24.46 -12.17 -8.85
N GLN A 78 24.26 -11.61 -7.65
CA GLN A 78 25.31 -11.51 -6.63
C GLN A 78 25.78 -12.89 -6.16
N ALA A 79 24.85 -13.81 -5.91
CA ALA A 79 25.17 -15.18 -5.53
C ALA A 79 25.98 -15.91 -6.62
N TYR A 80 25.62 -15.70 -7.89
CA TYR A 80 26.37 -16.26 -9.02
C TYR A 80 27.80 -15.73 -9.08
N VAL A 81 27.99 -14.41 -8.96
CA VAL A 81 29.34 -13.81 -8.95
C VAL A 81 30.18 -14.34 -7.79
N GLN A 82 29.59 -14.47 -6.60
CA GLN A 82 30.28 -15.03 -5.44
C GLN A 82 30.70 -16.49 -5.63
N ALA A 83 29.86 -17.29 -6.28
CA ALA A 83 30.15 -18.69 -6.57
C ALA A 83 31.26 -18.89 -7.62
N VAL A 84 31.41 -17.95 -8.56
CA VAL A 84 32.46 -18.01 -9.59
C VAL A 84 33.77 -17.34 -9.14
N ALA A 85 33.71 -16.45 -8.15
CA ALA A 85 34.88 -15.78 -7.58
C ALA A 85 35.59 -16.59 -6.47
N HIS A 86 35.01 -17.73 -6.06
CA HIS A 86 35.65 -18.74 -5.22
C HIS A 86 36.26 -19.85 -6.08
#